data_AF-A0A258KJ66-F1
#
_entry.id   AF-A0A258KJ66-F1
#
_cell.length_a   1.000
_cell.length_b   1.000
_cell.length_c   1.000
_cell.angle_alpha   90.00
_cell.angle_beta   90.00
_cell.angle_gamma   90.00
#
_symmetry.space_group_name_H-M   'P 1'
#
loop_
_entity.id
_entity.type
_entity.pdbx_description
1 polymer ?
#
loop_
_entity_poly.entity_id
_entity_poly.type
_entity_poly.pdbx_seq_one_letter_code
_entity_poly.pdbx_strand_id
1 'polypeptide(L)'
;MMTLATLPPVTALAALAPVTDLGAMPGATPSGSVAPPGSAPTAEISVLTYNVRGLPWPLANGRAKALKAIGAELATMRRYGQQPDVVLIQEGFRGEVGDLVTASGYRYWARGPGRSQKASGARPESGKRYATVRYPSFGEGWGKFTGAGLHVLSDAP
;
A
#
# COMPACT_ATOMS: atom_id res chain seq x y z
N MET A 1 35.06 -13.58 -16.69
CA MET A 1 35.08 -12.39 -15.81
C MET A 1 33.94 -11.47 -16.24
N MET A 2 32.85 -11.41 -15.49
CA MET A 2 31.70 -10.53 -15.77
C MET A 2 31.59 -9.51 -14.65
N THR A 3 31.70 -8.25 -15.04
CA THR A 3 31.70 -7.04 -14.21
C THR A 3 30.31 -6.79 -13.62
N LEU A 4 30.21 -6.71 -12.29
CA LEU A 4 29.02 -6.20 -11.60
C LEU A 4 28.94 -4.68 -11.79
N ALA A 5 27.82 -4.20 -12.31
CA ALA A 5 27.49 -2.77 -12.32
C ALA A 5 26.90 -2.38 -10.96
N THR A 6 27.68 -1.66 -10.17
CA THR A 6 27.26 -1.04 -8.90
C THR A 6 26.50 0.26 -9.20
N LEU A 7 25.24 0.37 -8.79
CA LEU A 7 24.49 1.63 -8.83
C LEU A 7 24.91 2.52 -7.64
N PRO A 8 25.17 3.82 -7.83
CA PRO A 8 25.55 4.71 -6.74
C PRO A 8 24.32 5.09 -5.88
N PRO A 9 24.50 5.36 -4.57
CA PRO A 9 23.42 5.84 -3.72
C PRO A 9 23.02 7.28 -4.10
N VAL A 10 21.72 7.54 -4.09
CA VAL A 10 21.15 8.89 -4.26
C VAL A 10 21.34 9.65 -2.96
N THR A 11 22.21 10.66 -2.96
CA THR A 11 22.46 11.55 -1.83
C THR A 11 21.26 12.49 -1.65
N ALA A 12 20.52 12.35 -0.55
CA ALA A 12 19.52 13.34 -0.14
C ALA A 12 20.25 14.59 0.39
N LEU A 13 20.12 15.71 -0.31
CA LEU A 13 20.62 17.01 0.12
C LEU A 13 19.64 17.61 1.13
N ALA A 14 19.94 17.50 2.43
CA ALA A 14 19.25 18.25 3.47
C ALA A 14 19.78 19.69 3.46
N ALA A 15 18.95 20.64 3.04
CA ALA A 15 19.25 22.06 3.17
C ALA A 15 19.11 22.47 4.65
N LEU A 16 20.24 22.67 5.32
CA LEU A 16 20.32 23.25 6.66
C LEU A 16 20.20 24.77 6.51
N ALA A 17 19.08 25.36 6.91
CA ALA A 17 18.95 26.81 7.04
C ALA A 17 19.78 27.30 8.24
N PRO A 18 20.40 28.50 8.18
CA PRO A 18 21.23 29.00 9.26
C PRO A 18 20.36 29.40 10.45
N VAL A 19 20.69 28.84 11.62
CA VAL A 19 20.17 29.30 12.91
C VAL A 19 20.93 30.60 13.25
N THR A 20 20.33 31.75 12.95
CA THR A 20 20.82 33.02 13.49
C THR A 20 20.27 33.20 14.90
N ASP A 21 21.11 32.92 15.89
CA ASP A 21 20.90 33.29 17.27
C ASP A 21 21.19 34.79 17.43
N LEU A 22 20.15 35.59 17.62
CA LEU A 22 20.27 36.95 18.14
C LEU A 22 19.34 37.10 19.35
N GLY A 23 19.93 37.00 20.53
CA GLY A 23 19.69 37.91 21.65
C GLY A 23 18.28 37.90 22.25
N ALA A 24 18.15 37.21 23.38
CA ALA A 24 17.02 37.31 24.28
C ALA A 24 16.77 38.75 24.78
N MET A 25 15.52 39.21 24.65
CA MET A 25 14.93 40.29 25.46
C MET A 25 13.82 39.67 26.33
N PRO A 26 13.83 39.87 27.66
CA PRO A 26 12.79 39.34 28.53
C PRO A 26 11.60 40.30 28.53
N GLY A 27 10.53 39.97 27.79
CA GLY A 27 9.31 40.79 27.83
C GLY A 27 8.23 40.56 26.76
N ALA A 28 8.37 39.58 25.86
CA ALA A 28 7.29 39.27 24.91
C ALA A 28 6.44 38.11 25.46
N THR A 29 5.23 38.43 25.89
CA THR A 29 4.12 37.47 26.06
C THR A 29 4.04 36.56 24.83
N PRO A 30 3.85 35.23 24.97
CA PRO A 30 3.55 34.40 23.82
C PRO A 30 2.18 34.83 23.30
N SER A 31 2.16 35.69 22.28
CA SER A 31 0.99 35.86 21.44
C SER A 31 0.72 34.50 20.82
N GLY A 32 -0.22 33.76 21.40
CA GLY A 32 -0.77 32.57 20.80
C GLY A 32 -1.16 32.95 19.38
N SER A 33 -0.52 32.30 18.40
CA SER A 33 -0.96 32.36 17.02
C SER A 33 -2.34 31.71 16.99
N VAL A 34 -3.38 32.54 17.15
CA VAL A 34 -4.75 32.12 16.89
C VAL A 34 -4.81 31.89 15.40
N ALA A 35 -4.80 30.62 15.00
CA ALA A 35 -5.08 30.22 13.64
C ALA A 35 -6.39 30.88 13.19
N PRO A 36 -6.46 31.47 11.99
CA PRO A 36 -7.67 32.14 11.53
C PRO A 36 -8.85 31.17 11.59
N PRO A 37 -10.02 31.59 12.09
CA PRO A 37 -11.22 30.76 12.07
C PRO A 37 -11.58 30.47 10.61
N GLY A 38 -11.38 29.22 10.19
CA GLY A 38 -11.69 28.78 8.82
C GLY A 38 -10.58 27.98 8.11
N SER A 39 -9.38 27.84 8.67
CA SER A 39 -8.43 26.85 8.13
C SER A 39 -8.89 25.46 8.56
N ALA A 40 -9.43 24.70 7.61
CA ALA A 40 -9.64 23.27 7.80
C ALA A 40 -8.30 22.63 8.21
N PRO A 41 -8.28 21.72 9.20
CA PRO A 41 -7.06 21.01 9.53
C PRO A 41 -6.55 20.31 8.27
N THR A 42 -5.35 20.69 7.84
CA THR A 42 -4.68 20.07 6.69
C THR A 42 -3.85 18.90 7.22
N ALA A 43 -4.02 17.72 6.64
CA ALA A 43 -3.25 16.53 6.96
C ALA A 43 -2.53 16.04 5.70
N GLU A 44 -1.26 15.68 5.86
CA GLU A 44 -0.48 15.02 4.80
C GLU A 44 -0.58 13.51 4.99
N ILE A 45 -0.69 12.77 3.88
CA ILE A 45 -0.74 11.31 3.88
C ILE A 45 0.22 10.75 2.82
N SER A 46 1.06 9.82 3.25
CA SER A 46 1.99 9.10 2.40
C SER A 46 1.39 7.76 1.99
N VAL A 47 1.32 7.52 0.67
CA VAL A 47 0.68 6.32 0.12
C VAL A 47 1.67 5.57 -0.78
N LEU A 48 1.89 4.30 -0.49
CA LEU A 48 2.65 3.39 -1.34
C LEU A 48 1.69 2.47 -2.09
N THR A 49 1.76 2.48 -3.43
CA THR A 49 1.11 1.46 -4.26
C THR A 49 2.17 0.57 -4.89
N TYR A 50 2.02 -0.74 -4.74
CA TYR A 50 2.99 -1.70 -5.24
C TYR A 50 2.29 -2.91 -5.85
N ASN A 51 2.62 -3.20 -7.11
CA ASN A 51 2.21 -4.42 -7.77
C ASN A 51 3.30 -5.49 -7.58
N VAL A 52 2.98 -6.56 -6.86
CA VAL A 52 3.93 -7.64 -6.54
C VAL A 52 4.19 -8.60 -7.71
N ARG A 53 3.69 -8.29 -8.91
CA ARG A 53 3.78 -9.08 -10.15
C ARG A 53 3.43 -10.54 -9.86
N GLY A 54 2.13 -10.82 -9.92
CA GLY A 54 1.53 -12.14 -9.76
C GLY A 54 1.86 -13.10 -10.91
N LEU A 55 3.09 -13.09 -11.44
CA LEU A 55 3.60 -14.01 -12.46
C LEU A 55 3.02 -15.42 -12.28
N PRO A 56 2.42 -15.99 -13.34
CA PRO A 56 1.81 -17.30 -13.27
C PRO A 56 2.85 -18.35 -12.91
N TRP A 57 2.42 -19.35 -12.14
CA TRP A 57 3.19 -20.57 -11.91
C TRP A 57 3.58 -21.18 -13.29
N PRO A 58 4.85 -21.56 -13.57
CA PRO A 58 5.99 -21.76 -12.65
C PRO A 58 7.08 -20.66 -12.70
N LEU A 59 6.84 -19.51 -13.33
CA LEU A 59 7.86 -18.46 -13.54
C LEU A 59 8.19 -17.66 -12.27
N ALA A 60 7.44 -17.86 -11.19
CA ALA A 60 7.49 -17.07 -9.96
C ALA A 60 8.44 -17.62 -8.88
N ASN A 61 9.60 -18.15 -9.25
CA ASN A 61 10.63 -18.55 -8.28
C ASN A 61 11.09 -17.33 -7.47
N GLY A 62 11.10 -17.43 -6.13
CA GLY A 62 11.60 -16.36 -5.25
C GLY A 62 10.57 -15.32 -4.77
N ARG A 63 9.29 -15.43 -5.16
CA ARG A 63 8.24 -14.49 -4.72
C ARG A 63 8.15 -14.36 -3.20
N ALA A 64 8.08 -15.47 -2.47
CA ALA A 64 7.96 -15.45 -1.01
C ALA A 64 9.14 -14.70 -0.36
N LYS A 65 10.36 -14.90 -0.89
CA LYS A 65 11.56 -14.17 -0.45
C LYS A 65 11.44 -12.67 -0.73
N ALA A 66 10.93 -12.29 -1.91
CA ALA A 66 10.72 -10.89 -2.27
C ALA A 66 9.66 -10.22 -1.38
N LEU A 67 8.53 -10.88 -1.13
CA LEU A 67 7.49 -10.38 -0.23
C LEU A 67 8.01 -10.17 1.19
N LYS A 68 8.81 -11.12 1.69
CA LYS A 68 9.49 -11.01 2.99
C LYS A 68 10.48 -9.84 3.01
N ALA A 69 11.24 -9.63 1.94
CA ALA A 69 12.17 -8.51 1.83
C ALA A 69 11.43 -7.16 1.83
N ILE A 70 10.31 -7.04 1.11
CA ILE A 70 9.46 -5.85 1.14
C ILE A 70 8.93 -5.59 2.55
N GLY A 71 8.43 -6.63 3.23
CA GLY A 71 7.96 -6.49 4.61
C GLY A 71 9.07 -6.04 5.57
N ALA A 72 10.28 -6.58 5.42
CA ALA A 72 11.44 -6.19 6.23
C ALA A 72 11.90 -4.75 5.96
N GLU A 73 11.82 -4.30 4.70
CA GLU A 73 12.11 -2.91 4.34
C GLU A 73 11.10 -1.96 4.96
N LEU A 74 9.80 -2.26 4.86
CA LEU A 74 8.75 -1.46 5.52
C LEU A 74 8.95 -1.40 7.03
N ALA A 75 9.33 -2.50 7.67
CA ALA A 75 9.66 -2.51 9.09
C ALA A 75 10.90 -1.67 9.42
N THR A 76 11.88 -1.61 8.51
CA THR A 76 13.07 -0.77 8.66
C THR A 76 12.71 0.70 8.55
N MET A 77 11.94 1.10 7.53
CA MET A 77 11.40 2.46 7.39
C MET A 77 10.62 2.88 8.63
N ARG A 78 9.87 1.93 9.23
CA ARG A 78 9.10 2.13 10.45
C ARG A 78 9.96 2.49 11.67
N ARG A 79 11.15 1.89 11.79
CA ARG A 79 12.11 2.23 12.87
C ARG A 79 12.66 3.64 12.74
N TYR A 80 12.67 4.19 11.53
CA TYR A 80 13.12 5.55 11.23
C TYR A 80 11.98 6.58 11.13
N GLY A 81 10.72 6.16 11.33
CA GLY A 81 9.55 7.05 11.19
C GLY A 81 9.30 7.50 9.75
N GLN A 82 9.70 6.70 8.77
CA GLN A 82 9.61 7.00 7.33
C GLN A 82 8.64 6.08 6.59
N GLN A 83 7.96 5.18 7.30
CA GLN A 83 7.02 4.25 6.68
C GLN A 83 5.85 5.00 6.01
N PRO A 84 5.32 4.48 4.89
CA PRO A 84 4.08 4.99 4.34
C PRO A 84 2.93 4.85 5.35
N ASP A 85 1.99 5.80 5.34
CA ASP A 85 0.78 5.73 6.17
C ASP A 85 -0.15 4.62 5.67
N VAL A 86 -0.23 4.47 4.34
CA VAL A 86 -1.07 3.46 3.68
C VAL A 86 -0.27 2.73 2.61
N VAL A 87 -0.36 1.39 2.60
CA VAL A 87 0.24 0.54 1.57
C VAL A 87 -0.84 -0.24 0.83
N LEU A 88 -0.89 -0.11 -0.48
CA LEU A 88 -1.73 -0.89 -1.39
C LEU A 88 -0.88 -1.91 -2.14
N ILE A 89 -1.20 -3.20 -1.94
CA ILE A 89 -0.57 -4.31 -2.67
C ILE A 89 -1.54 -4.83 -3.73
N GLN A 90 -1.09 -4.89 -4.98
CA GLN A 90 -1.83 -5.42 -6.12
C GLN A 90 -1.24 -6.75 -6.59
N GLU A 91 -2.09 -7.62 -7.16
CA GLU A 91 -1.76 -8.96 -7.63
C GLU A 91 -1.22 -9.92 -6.54
N GLY A 92 -1.55 -9.63 -5.27
CA GLY A 92 -1.29 -10.47 -4.10
C GLY A 92 -2.23 -11.68 -4.03
N PHE A 93 -2.30 -12.51 -5.06
CA PHE A 93 -3.31 -13.58 -5.14
C PHE A 93 -3.13 -14.72 -4.12
N ARG A 94 -1.95 -14.82 -3.52
CA ARG A 94 -1.53 -15.96 -2.72
C ARG A 94 -1.43 -15.62 -1.23
N GLY A 95 -1.27 -16.65 -0.40
CA GLY A 95 -1.25 -16.52 1.07
C GLY A 95 0.00 -15.84 1.61
N GLU A 96 1.11 -15.85 0.87
CA GLU A 96 2.41 -15.32 1.30
C GLU A 96 2.41 -13.78 1.46
N VAL A 97 1.36 -13.08 1.01
CA VAL A 97 1.14 -11.67 1.35
C VAL A 97 1.00 -11.49 2.86
N GLY A 98 0.50 -12.51 3.57
CA GLY A 98 0.44 -12.50 5.04
C GLY A 98 1.83 -12.39 5.69
N ASP A 99 2.87 -12.95 5.07
CA ASP A 99 4.23 -12.85 5.59
C ASP A 99 4.78 -11.42 5.46
N LEU A 100 4.45 -10.73 4.36
CA LEU A 100 4.76 -9.31 4.18
C LEU A 100 4.05 -8.48 5.25
N VAL A 101 2.75 -8.68 5.45
CA VAL A 101 1.95 -7.96 6.45
C VAL A 101 2.54 -8.16 7.84
N THR A 102 2.79 -9.40 8.22
CA THR A 102 3.37 -9.76 9.52
C THR A 102 4.74 -9.13 9.71
N ALA A 103 5.61 -9.18 8.68
CA ALA A 103 6.93 -8.58 8.75
C ALA A 103 6.89 -7.04 8.82
N SER A 104 5.97 -6.40 8.11
CA SER A 104 5.86 -4.93 8.02
C SER A 104 5.36 -4.26 9.30
N GLY A 105 4.59 -4.97 10.13
CA GLY A 105 4.12 -4.47 11.42
C GLY A 105 2.99 -3.43 11.37
N TYR A 106 2.28 -3.31 10.24
CA TYR A 106 1.07 -2.47 10.18
C TYR A 106 -0.04 -3.01 11.10
N ARG A 107 -0.73 -2.10 11.79
CA ARG A 107 -1.78 -2.46 12.75
C ARG A 107 -3.04 -3.02 12.08
N TYR A 108 -3.41 -2.47 10.93
CA TYR A 108 -4.62 -2.82 10.20
C TYR A 108 -4.27 -3.43 8.85
N TRP A 109 -5.04 -4.45 8.48
CA TRP A 109 -4.92 -5.13 7.20
C TRP A 109 -6.29 -5.52 6.67
N ALA A 110 -6.60 -5.05 5.45
CA ALA A 110 -7.80 -5.41 4.73
C ALA A 110 -7.44 -6.18 3.45
N ARG A 111 -8.24 -7.21 3.14
CA ARG A 111 -8.13 -7.98 1.91
C ARG A 111 -9.32 -7.65 1.00
N GLY A 112 -9.04 -7.43 -0.28
CA GLY A 112 -10.05 -7.22 -1.29
C GLY A 112 -10.90 -8.48 -1.57
N PRO A 113 -11.86 -8.39 -2.50
CA PRO A 113 -12.86 -9.42 -2.70
C PRO A 113 -12.29 -10.83 -2.93
N GLY A 114 -12.78 -11.80 -2.17
CA GLY A 114 -12.43 -13.20 -2.33
C GLY A 114 -13.04 -13.84 -3.58
N ARG A 115 -12.54 -15.01 -3.97
CA ARG A 115 -13.02 -15.77 -5.15
C ARG A 115 -14.54 -16.04 -5.14
N SER A 116 -15.12 -16.19 -3.95
CA SER A 116 -16.53 -16.52 -3.72
C SER A 116 -17.42 -15.29 -3.49
N GLN A 117 -16.84 -14.10 -3.30
CA GLN A 117 -17.63 -12.88 -3.14
C GLN A 117 -18.20 -12.45 -4.50
N LYS A 118 -19.53 -12.44 -4.56
CA LYS A 118 -20.28 -11.91 -5.69
C LYS A 118 -20.44 -10.41 -5.50
N ALA A 119 -20.36 -9.66 -6.59
CA ALA A 119 -20.72 -8.25 -6.56
C ALA A 119 -22.20 -8.14 -6.16
N SER A 120 -22.50 -7.40 -5.10
CA SER A 120 -23.86 -6.99 -4.76
C SER A 120 -24.25 -5.87 -5.73
N GLY A 121 -24.57 -6.25 -6.98
CA GLY A 121 -25.11 -5.35 -7.99
C GLY A 121 -26.62 -5.58 -8.14
N ALA A 122 -27.34 -4.53 -8.53
CA ALA A 122 -28.75 -4.61 -8.85
C ALA A 122 -28.99 -5.76 -9.84
N ARG A 123 -29.80 -6.73 -9.40
CA ARG A 123 -30.39 -7.70 -10.32
C ARG A 123 -31.18 -6.88 -11.35
N PRO A 124 -31.14 -7.21 -12.66
CA PRO A 124 -31.95 -6.50 -13.63
C PRO A 124 -33.40 -6.41 -13.13
N GLU A 125 -33.95 -5.20 -13.03
CA GLU A 125 -35.34 -4.94 -12.58
C GLU A 125 -36.36 -5.75 -13.38
N SER A 126 -36.00 -6.15 -14.60
CA SER A 126 -36.86 -6.86 -15.54
C SER A 126 -37.32 -8.23 -15.08
N GLY A 127 -36.79 -8.80 -13.99
CA GLY A 127 -37.17 -10.14 -13.50
C GLY A 127 -36.84 -11.28 -14.48
N LYS A 128 -36.31 -10.95 -15.65
CA LYS A 128 -35.95 -11.91 -16.70
C LYS A 128 -34.69 -12.63 -16.27
N ARG A 129 -34.81 -13.94 -16.03
CA ARG A 129 -33.64 -14.81 -16.03
C ARG A 129 -33.17 -14.91 -17.48
N TYR A 130 -32.16 -14.13 -17.84
CA TYR A 130 -31.44 -14.39 -19.06
C TYR A 130 -30.90 -15.83 -18.96
N ALA A 131 -31.34 -16.71 -19.86
CA ALA A 131 -30.69 -17.98 -20.05
C ALA A 131 -29.31 -17.66 -20.60
N THR A 132 -28.31 -17.59 -19.73
CA THR A 132 -26.93 -17.46 -20.13
C THR A 132 -26.56 -18.76 -20.82
N VAL A 133 -26.57 -18.77 -22.15
CA VAL A 133 -25.79 -19.74 -22.91
C VAL A 133 -24.36 -19.55 -22.41
N ARG A 134 -23.86 -20.52 -21.65
CA ARG A 134 -22.49 -20.53 -21.16
C ARG A 134 -21.67 -21.27 -22.20
N TYR A 135 -20.59 -20.68 -22.66
CA TYR A 135 -19.61 -21.31 -23.53
C TYR A 135 -18.39 -21.79 -22.71
N PRO A 136 -18.38 -23.04 -22.20
CA PRO A 136 -17.35 -23.51 -21.28
C PRO A 136 -15.98 -23.59 -21.95
N SER A 137 -15.95 -23.80 -23.27
CA SER A 137 -14.76 -23.77 -24.12
C SER A 137 -14.08 -22.40 -24.19
N PHE A 138 -14.78 -21.32 -23.81
CA PHE A 138 -14.23 -19.96 -23.68
C PHE A 138 -14.11 -19.54 -22.21
N GLY A 139 -14.22 -20.49 -21.28
CA GLY A 139 -14.10 -20.25 -19.84
C GLY A 139 -15.37 -19.72 -19.18
N GLU A 140 -16.49 -19.60 -19.91
CA GLU A 140 -17.75 -19.20 -19.30
C GLU A 140 -18.25 -20.30 -18.36
N GLY A 141 -18.34 -19.92 -17.09
CA GLY A 141 -18.88 -20.77 -16.05
C GLY A 141 -17.87 -21.49 -15.17
N TRP A 142 -16.58 -21.34 -15.44
CA TRP A 142 -15.52 -21.92 -14.60
C TRP A 142 -15.33 -21.17 -13.27
N GLY A 143 -15.95 -19.98 -13.15
CA GLY A 143 -15.89 -19.16 -11.94
C GLY A 143 -14.57 -18.41 -11.79
N LYS A 144 -14.44 -17.63 -10.71
CA LYS A 144 -13.21 -16.91 -10.40
C LYS A 144 -12.24 -17.87 -9.71
N PHE A 145 -11.06 -18.09 -10.29
CA PHE A 145 -10.03 -18.95 -9.70
C PHE A 145 -9.23 -18.27 -8.58
N THR A 146 -9.17 -16.93 -8.58
CA THR A 146 -8.48 -16.11 -7.58
C THR A 146 -9.40 -15.01 -7.04
N GLY A 147 -9.05 -14.47 -5.87
CA GLY A 147 -9.62 -13.20 -5.41
C GLY A 147 -9.03 -12.01 -6.18
N ALA A 148 -9.42 -10.80 -5.83
CA ALA A 148 -8.93 -9.58 -6.48
C ALA A 148 -7.41 -9.35 -6.35
N GLY A 149 -6.74 -10.04 -5.41
CA GLY A 149 -5.30 -9.87 -5.15
C GLY A 149 -4.96 -8.48 -4.62
N LEU A 150 -5.94 -7.77 -4.07
CA LEU A 150 -5.77 -6.44 -3.50
C LEU A 150 -5.64 -6.55 -1.97
N HIS A 151 -4.67 -5.87 -1.40
CA HIS A 151 -4.51 -5.73 0.04
C HIS A 151 -4.23 -4.27 0.40
N VAL A 152 -4.77 -3.84 1.54
CA VAL A 152 -4.52 -2.50 2.10
C VAL A 152 -3.98 -2.68 3.51
N LEU A 153 -2.87 -2.01 3.81
CA LEU A 153 -2.24 -1.98 5.14
C LEU A 153 -2.21 -0.53 5.61
N SER A 154 -2.48 -0.31 6.91
CA SER A 154 -2.56 1.01 7.51
C SER A 154 -2.32 0.96 9.02
N ASP A 155 -1.90 2.07 9.60
CA ASP A 155 -1.93 2.29 11.06
C ASP A 155 -3.15 3.05 11.55
N ALA A 156 -3.88 3.67 10.62
CA ALA A 156 -5.19 4.26 10.84
C ALA A 156 -6.31 3.23 10.51
N PRO A 157 -7.39 3.20 11.30
CA PRO A 157 -8.51 2.26 11.12
C PRO A 157 -9.34 2.53 9.86
#